data_AF-A0AAJ1FJ42-F1
#
_entry.id   AF-A0AAJ1FJ42-F1
#
_cell.length_a   1.000
_cell.length_b   1.000
_cell.length_c   1.000
_cell.angle_alpha   90.00
_cell.angle_beta   90.00
_cell.angle_gamma   90.00
#
_symmetry.space_group_name_H-M   'P 1'
#
loop_
_entity.id
_entity.type
_entity.pdbx_description
1 polymer ?
#
loop_
_entity_poly.entity_id
_entity_poly.type
_entity_poly.pdbx_seq_one_letter_code
_entity_poly.pdbx_strand_id
1 'polypeptide(L)'
;MGFVKFGAGGFGLGGSPALVRGRAAIVPPFLTGTLMDTLEVTVWPGSYPYVVNAYGRQIQVSDDGLTGWADFGSEMTGTTVTLSGVNGKFIRVVETAFGIGRSEASISAPVGPVVDLVELPALPMAAGAKVMSLGHSFIQRGAFSNNMGVHSSCVRGAMSWVRLWDHRFNTDMWYDASIAWMTGANQIAGSHSGVAGDHLVKEGNAPGTIERTPWIAARQPNIVHLDNGTNDISSGDGVTSAAHVITRLDRQMAMLRNEGIWCVIQTITDRGAWPEGSEKALIVAGVNEWIKAQSGRDGLRVLDITGLGFNYPTFDASLFGSDILHPNPKGGKAIASALLPILQEMVEPGETWNLDPADGNIWPSNGLLGTTGTISATYGSGQVATGHRVTRNSGSAVAAVCSKEVVDGTYEKQVIQFTSIGGGARGENWRFVYGSAATLLSALGLVEGDWFEMLMYLEFSASPLWNSISLQAELYQSTTLRISSGTGFINPDDGTQDLPLSDGWSGWLRMMPTLVQGGVDRFRLDSRPLSIDINATAPGTGVLKISKPIIRKCTDPRPAWNLAA
;
A
#
# COMPACT_ATOMS: atom_id res chain seq x y z
N MET A 1 23.90 -2.00 -40.44
CA MET A 1 24.98 -1.71 -39.48
C MET A 1 24.34 -0.94 -38.33
N GLY A 2 24.40 -1.31 -37.06
CA GLY A 2 25.16 -2.38 -36.40
C GLY A 2 24.25 -3.30 -35.58
N PHE A 3 24.68 -4.55 -35.52
CA PHE A 3 24.12 -5.64 -34.72
C PHE A 3 24.72 -5.59 -33.33
N VAL A 4 23.91 -5.76 -32.28
CA VAL A 4 24.43 -6.12 -30.95
C VAL A 4 24.51 -7.64 -30.88
N LYS A 5 25.74 -8.14 -30.76
CA LYS A 5 26.13 -9.54 -30.74
C LYS A 5 26.48 -9.89 -29.30
N PHE A 6 25.71 -10.76 -28.65
CA PHE A 6 26.15 -11.37 -27.39
C PHE A 6 26.89 -12.68 -27.70
N GLY A 7 28.17 -12.70 -27.35
CA GLY A 7 29.10 -13.79 -27.61
C GLY A 7 28.93 -14.96 -26.63
N ALA A 8 29.23 -16.15 -27.12
CA ALA A 8 29.34 -17.38 -26.36
C ALA A 8 30.64 -17.41 -25.53
N GLY A 9 30.55 -17.81 -24.27
CA GLY A 9 31.71 -18.24 -23.47
C GLY A 9 31.43 -18.36 -21.97
N GLY A 10 31.54 -19.57 -21.43
CA GLY A 10 31.82 -19.82 -20.00
C GLY A 10 30.66 -20.39 -19.18
N PHE A 11 30.75 -21.69 -18.85
CA PHE A 11 29.91 -22.39 -17.86
C PHE A 11 30.04 -21.75 -16.45
N GLY A 12 28.91 -21.60 -15.77
CA GLY A 12 28.81 -21.33 -14.33
C GLY A 12 27.39 -21.63 -13.85
N LEU A 13 27.27 -22.55 -12.89
CA LEU A 13 26.02 -23.12 -12.38
C LEU A 13 25.08 -22.06 -11.78
N GLY A 14 23.80 -22.09 -12.17
CA GLY A 14 22.73 -21.25 -11.60
C GLY A 14 21.45 -21.38 -12.44
N GLY A 15 20.55 -22.28 -12.03
CA GLY A 15 19.31 -22.59 -12.75
C GLY A 15 18.33 -21.42 -12.75
N SER A 16 18.36 -20.62 -13.82
CA SER A 16 17.21 -19.85 -14.30
C SER A 16 16.14 -20.83 -14.82
N PRO A 17 14.84 -20.48 -14.83
CA PRO A 17 13.78 -21.40 -15.26
C PRO A 17 14.15 -21.97 -16.62
N ALA A 18 14.17 -23.30 -16.68
CA ALA A 18 14.57 -24.05 -17.84
C ALA A 18 13.75 -23.59 -19.06
N LEU A 19 14.41 -22.94 -20.00
CA LEU A 19 14.00 -23.00 -21.38
C LEU A 19 13.97 -24.49 -21.73
N VAL A 20 12.79 -25.05 -21.94
CA VAL A 20 12.63 -26.43 -22.41
C VAL A 20 13.43 -26.53 -23.71
N ARG A 21 14.62 -27.15 -23.67
CA ARG A 21 15.32 -27.60 -24.87
C ARG A 21 14.56 -28.81 -25.42
N GLY A 22 13.56 -28.52 -26.24
CA GLY A 22 12.83 -29.50 -27.04
C GLY A 22 11.61 -28.90 -27.71
N ARG A 23 11.53 -29.04 -29.04
CA ARG A 23 10.33 -28.93 -29.90
C ARG A 23 9.51 -27.63 -29.81
N ALA A 24 9.66 -26.76 -30.83
CA ALA A 24 8.97 -25.49 -31.08
C ALA A 24 8.62 -24.66 -29.82
N ALA A 25 9.46 -23.67 -29.49
CA ALA A 25 9.17 -22.75 -28.40
C ALA A 25 8.44 -21.50 -28.93
N ILE A 26 7.27 -21.21 -28.36
CA ILE A 26 6.78 -19.83 -28.30
C ILE A 26 7.60 -19.18 -27.18
N VAL A 27 8.42 -18.19 -27.53
CA VAL A 27 8.89 -17.26 -26.49
C VAL A 27 7.62 -16.54 -26.04
N PRO A 28 7.25 -16.55 -24.73
CA PRO A 28 6.12 -15.76 -24.27
C PRO A 28 6.33 -14.38 -24.86
N PRO A 29 5.43 -13.88 -25.74
CA PRO A 29 5.60 -12.55 -26.24
C PRO A 29 5.64 -11.70 -24.99
N PHE A 30 6.77 -11.02 -24.79
CA PHE A 30 6.73 -9.77 -24.09
C PHE A 30 5.57 -9.03 -24.75
N LEU A 31 4.51 -8.79 -24.01
CA LEU A 31 3.40 -7.96 -24.43
C LEU A 31 3.92 -6.52 -24.53
N THR A 32 4.86 -6.27 -25.44
CA THR A 32 5.24 -4.96 -25.92
C THR A 32 4.40 -4.74 -27.17
N GLY A 33 3.10 -4.51 -26.96
CA GLY A 33 2.16 -4.16 -28.00
C GLY A 33 1.70 -2.72 -27.79
N THR A 34 1.89 -1.88 -28.79
CA THR A 34 1.10 -0.65 -28.96
C THR A 34 -0.39 -1.03 -28.97
N LEU A 35 -1.27 -0.21 -28.38
CA LEU A 35 -2.73 -0.29 -28.48
C LEU A 35 -3.16 -0.80 -29.86
N MET A 36 -3.62 -2.05 -30.03
CA MET A 36 -4.43 -2.52 -31.17
C MET A 36 -4.93 -3.96 -30.96
N ASP A 37 -6.04 -4.27 -31.63
CA ASP A 37 -6.74 -5.57 -31.78
C ASP A 37 -5.90 -6.73 -32.37
N THR A 38 -4.57 -6.64 -32.30
CA THR A 38 -3.63 -7.53 -32.98
C THR A 38 -2.44 -7.96 -32.12
N LEU A 39 -2.16 -9.26 -32.04
CA LEU A 39 -1.01 -9.87 -31.36
C LEU A 39 0.04 -10.36 -32.35
N GLU A 40 1.29 -9.91 -32.22
CA GLU A 40 2.41 -10.47 -32.98
C GLU A 40 3.04 -11.67 -32.24
N VAL A 41 3.11 -12.83 -32.90
CA VAL A 41 3.71 -14.06 -32.37
C VAL A 41 4.93 -14.43 -33.19
N THR A 42 6.08 -14.58 -32.53
CA THR A 42 7.31 -15.12 -33.14
C THR A 42 7.52 -16.58 -32.77
N VAL A 43 7.66 -17.44 -33.77
CA VAL A 43 7.86 -18.89 -33.66
C VAL A 43 9.29 -19.25 -34.00
N TRP A 44 9.98 -19.89 -33.07
CA TRP A 44 11.30 -20.44 -33.31
C TRP A 44 11.20 -21.88 -33.83
N PRO A 45 12.00 -22.27 -34.85
CA PRO A 45 12.00 -23.63 -35.36
C PRO A 45 12.30 -24.65 -34.25
N GLY A 46 11.55 -25.75 -34.24
CA GLY A 46 11.88 -26.90 -33.41
C GLY A 46 13.24 -27.50 -33.78
N SER A 47 13.90 -28.12 -32.80
CA SER A 47 15.05 -28.98 -33.07
C SER A 47 14.57 -30.41 -33.35
N TYR A 48 14.90 -30.93 -34.54
CA TYR A 48 14.52 -32.27 -34.98
C TYR A 48 15.76 -33.16 -35.14
N PRO A 49 15.68 -34.47 -34.81
CA PRO A 49 16.81 -35.40 -34.93
C PRO A 49 17.06 -35.83 -36.40
N TYR A 50 16.75 -34.99 -37.37
CA TYR A 50 16.92 -35.21 -38.81
C TYR A 50 16.95 -33.93 -39.61
N VAL A 51 17.41 -34.07 -40.85
CA VAL A 51 17.33 -33.02 -41.87
C VAL A 51 15.87 -32.78 -42.25
N VAL A 52 15.38 -31.60 -41.91
CA VAL A 52 14.04 -31.13 -42.26
C VAL A 52 14.10 -30.41 -43.60
N ASN A 53 13.22 -30.78 -44.52
CA ASN A 53 13.15 -30.19 -45.87
C ASN A 53 12.09 -29.08 -45.96
N ALA A 54 11.07 -29.13 -45.12
CA ALA A 54 10.02 -28.11 -45.03
C ALA A 54 9.37 -28.11 -43.64
N TYR A 55 8.79 -26.96 -43.27
CA TYR A 55 7.99 -26.80 -42.06
C TYR A 55 6.58 -26.35 -42.45
N GLY A 56 5.59 -26.93 -41.78
CA GLY A 56 4.22 -26.43 -41.71
C GLY A 56 3.94 -25.93 -40.30
N ARG A 57 3.31 -24.77 -40.14
CA ARG A 57 3.02 -24.20 -38.81
C ARG A 57 1.59 -23.71 -38.73
N GLN A 58 0.86 -24.15 -37.72
CA GLN A 58 -0.52 -23.75 -37.48
C GLN A 58 -0.64 -23.13 -36.10
N ILE A 59 -1.27 -21.97 -36.00
CA ILE A 59 -1.72 -21.44 -34.71
C ILE A 59 -3.00 -22.16 -34.34
N GLN A 60 -3.11 -22.56 -33.08
CA GLN A 60 -4.36 -23.04 -32.51
C GLN A 60 -4.78 -22.12 -31.37
N VAL A 61 -6.10 -21.91 -31.25
CA VAL A 61 -6.72 -21.18 -30.15
C VAL A 61 -7.58 -22.11 -29.30
N SER A 62 -7.68 -21.80 -28.01
CA SER A 62 -8.56 -22.48 -27.05
C SER A 62 -9.15 -21.45 -26.08
N ASP A 63 -10.35 -21.71 -25.57
CA ASP A 63 -11.00 -20.88 -24.55
C ASP A 63 -10.44 -21.12 -23.14
N ASP A 64 -9.92 -22.31 -22.88
CA ASP A 64 -9.52 -22.77 -21.53
C ASP A 64 -8.01 -23.08 -21.42
N GLY A 65 -7.29 -23.12 -22.55
CA GLY A 65 -5.88 -23.48 -22.60
C GLY A 65 -5.59 -24.97 -22.34
N LEU A 66 -6.62 -25.80 -22.21
CA LEU A 66 -6.53 -27.22 -21.86
C LEU A 66 -7.12 -28.10 -22.97
N THR A 67 -8.31 -27.75 -23.45
CA THR A 67 -9.10 -28.52 -24.42
C THR A 67 -9.62 -27.61 -25.54
N GLY A 68 -10.43 -28.15 -26.47
CA GLY A 68 -11.11 -27.35 -27.48
C GLY A 68 -10.22 -26.60 -28.46
N TRP A 69 -8.98 -27.05 -28.65
CA TRP A 69 -8.02 -26.40 -29.55
C TRP A 69 -8.49 -26.46 -31.01
N ALA A 70 -8.66 -25.29 -31.63
CA ALA A 70 -9.06 -25.14 -33.02
C ALA A 70 -7.99 -24.39 -33.81
N ASP A 71 -7.77 -24.78 -35.05
CA ASP A 71 -6.87 -24.07 -35.97
C ASP A 71 -7.37 -22.65 -36.20
N PHE A 72 -6.47 -21.69 -36.00
CA PHE A 72 -6.73 -20.27 -36.12
C PHE A 72 -5.99 -19.68 -37.31
N GLY A 73 -6.75 -19.20 -38.30
CA GLY A 73 -6.18 -18.69 -39.55
C GLY A 73 -5.56 -19.79 -40.42
N SER A 74 -4.86 -19.38 -41.48
CA SER A 74 -4.16 -20.28 -42.41
C SER A 74 -2.80 -20.72 -41.87
N GLU A 75 -2.30 -21.83 -42.40
CA GLU A 75 -0.94 -22.31 -42.12
C GLU A 75 0.11 -21.25 -42.45
N MET A 76 1.06 -21.06 -41.55
CA MET A 76 2.08 -20.04 -41.59
C MET A 76 3.34 -20.55 -42.30
N THR A 77 3.89 -19.74 -43.18
CA THR A 77 5.14 -20.02 -43.90
C THR A 77 6.35 -19.26 -43.33
N GLY A 78 6.11 -18.32 -42.41
CA GLY A 78 7.13 -17.47 -41.77
C GLY A 78 7.41 -17.82 -40.31
N THR A 79 8.27 -17.03 -39.67
CA THR A 79 8.55 -17.09 -38.23
C THR A 79 7.70 -16.11 -37.42
N THR A 80 6.95 -15.21 -38.06
CA THR A 80 6.17 -14.17 -37.39
C THR A 80 4.76 -14.13 -37.98
N VAL A 81 3.75 -14.00 -37.12
CA VAL A 81 2.35 -13.85 -37.52
C VAL A 81 1.66 -12.78 -36.68
N THR A 82 0.77 -12.01 -37.29
CA THR A 82 -0.12 -11.07 -36.60
C THR A 82 -1.51 -11.69 -36.50
N LEU A 83 -2.01 -11.86 -35.28
CA LEU A 83 -3.31 -12.46 -34.98
C LEU A 83 -4.29 -11.36 -34.56
N SER A 84 -5.50 -11.34 -35.12
CA SER A 84 -6.59 -10.45 -34.67
C SER A 84 -7.74 -11.24 -34.07
N GLY A 85 -8.54 -10.67 -33.17
CA GLY A 85 -9.74 -11.33 -32.63
C GLY A 85 -9.45 -12.55 -31.73
N VAL A 86 -8.24 -12.64 -31.18
CA VAL A 86 -7.83 -13.71 -30.25
C VAL A 86 -7.94 -13.29 -28.78
N ASN A 87 -8.50 -12.11 -28.48
CA ASN A 87 -8.69 -11.64 -27.10
C ASN A 87 -9.54 -12.65 -26.29
N GLY A 88 -9.10 -12.95 -25.08
CA GLY A 88 -9.66 -13.98 -24.20
C GLY A 88 -9.28 -15.41 -24.56
N LYS A 89 -8.50 -15.66 -25.62
CA LYS A 89 -8.10 -17.01 -26.06
C LYS A 89 -6.69 -17.37 -25.60
N PHE A 90 -6.45 -18.64 -25.32
CA PHE A 90 -5.12 -19.22 -25.25
C PHE A 90 -4.66 -19.58 -26.65
N ILE A 91 -3.38 -19.35 -26.95
CA ILE A 91 -2.75 -19.68 -28.23
C ILE A 91 -1.68 -20.76 -28.04
N ARG A 92 -1.50 -21.62 -29.03
CA ARG A 92 -0.33 -22.50 -29.15
C ARG A 92 0.06 -22.65 -30.60
N VAL A 93 1.29 -23.10 -30.84
CA VAL A 93 1.79 -23.40 -32.18
C VAL A 93 1.89 -24.91 -32.33
N VAL A 94 1.35 -25.42 -33.43
CA VAL A 94 1.64 -26.76 -33.93
C VAL A 94 2.61 -26.60 -35.10
N GLU A 95 3.84 -27.09 -34.95
CA GLU A 95 4.83 -27.13 -36.02
C GLU A 95 5.00 -28.56 -36.51
N THR A 96 4.74 -28.80 -37.79
CA THR A 96 4.98 -30.07 -38.47
C THR A 96 6.24 -29.97 -39.32
N ALA A 97 7.28 -30.72 -38.95
CA ALA A 97 8.47 -30.88 -39.77
C ALA A 97 8.31 -32.02 -40.77
N PHE A 98 8.70 -31.77 -42.02
CA PHE A 98 8.67 -32.74 -43.11
C PHE A 98 10.09 -33.12 -43.52
N GLY A 99 10.44 -34.39 -43.35
CA GLY A 99 11.69 -34.99 -43.83
C GLY A 99 11.45 -36.05 -44.91
N ILE A 100 12.53 -36.59 -45.48
CA ILE A 100 12.43 -37.65 -46.49
C ILE A 100 11.83 -38.90 -45.84
N GLY A 101 10.58 -39.23 -46.20
CA GLY A 101 9.87 -40.41 -45.72
C GLY A 101 9.32 -40.32 -44.30
N ARG A 102 9.33 -39.14 -43.65
CA ARG A 102 8.77 -38.96 -42.30
C ARG A 102 8.28 -37.53 -42.05
N SER A 103 7.20 -37.41 -41.28
CA SER A 103 6.69 -36.13 -40.75
C SER A 103 6.57 -36.23 -39.23
N GLU A 104 6.96 -35.17 -38.53
CA GLU A 104 6.85 -35.10 -37.07
C GLU A 104 6.25 -33.77 -36.64
N ALA A 105 5.17 -33.83 -35.85
CA ALA A 105 4.57 -32.65 -35.26
C ALA A 105 5.15 -32.37 -33.86
N SER A 106 5.30 -31.09 -33.56
CA SER A 106 5.56 -30.56 -32.23
C SER A 106 4.47 -29.55 -31.86
N ILE A 107 4.12 -29.52 -30.58
CA ILE A 107 3.12 -28.60 -30.05
C ILE A 107 3.80 -27.80 -28.95
N SER A 108 3.74 -26.47 -29.05
CA SER A 108 4.26 -25.59 -28.01
C SER A 108 3.39 -25.65 -26.75
N ALA A 109 3.93 -25.16 -25.63
CA ALA A 109 3.08 -24.84 -24.49
C ALA A 109 2.00 -23.80 -24.89
N PRO A 110 0.79 -23.90 -24.32
CA PRO A 110 -0.22 -22.84 -24.39
C PRO A 110 0.31 -21.52 -23.83
N VAL A 111 -0.04 -20.40 -24.44
CA VAL A 111 0.23 -19.03 -23.98
C VAL A 111 -1.08 -18.26 -23.97
N GLY A 112 -1.41 -17.60 -22.86
CA GLY A 112 -2.61 -16.78 -22.76
C GLY A 112 -3.28 -16.79 -21.38
N PRO A 113 -4.52 -16.27 -21.29
CA PRO A 113 -5.30 -15.72 -22.41
C PRO A 113 -4.64 -14.46 -22.99
N VAL A 114 -4.78 -14.25 -24.31
CA VAL A 114 -4.42 -12.98 -24.94
C VAL A 114 -5.37 -11.90 -24.40
N VAL A 115 -4.84 -10.73 -24.06
CA VAL A 115 -5.63 -9.61 -23.56
C VAL A 115 -5.25 -8.33 -24.25
N ASP A 116 -6.24 -7.43 -24.41
CA ASP A 116 -5.98 -6.08 -24.88
C ASP A 116 -5.21 -5.33 -23.79
N LEU A 117 -4.11 -4.68 -24.19
CA LEU A 117 -3.34 -3.85 -23.28
C LEU A 117 -4.01 -2.48 -23.19
N VAL A 118 -4.44 -2.11 -21.98
CA VAL A 118 -4.77 -0.73 -21.67
C VAL A 118 -3.46 0.08 -21.61
N GLU A 119 -3.46 1.26 -22.20
CA GLU A 119 -2.31 2.16 -22.18
C GLU A 119 -1.99 2.58 -20.75
N LEU A 120 -0.69 2.60 -20.40
CA LEU A 120 -0.26 3.12 -19.11
C LEU A 120 -0.43 4.64 -19.08
N PRO A 121 -0.90 5.21 -17.96
CA PRO A 121 -0.81 6.64 -17.73
C PRO A 121 0.62 7.12 -17.94
N ALA A 122 0.79 8.20 -18.70
CA ALA A 122 2.09 8.83 -18.88
C ALA A 122 2.65 9.29 -17.52
N LEU A 123 3.95 9.09 -17.33
CA LEU A 123 4.66 9.57 -16.15
C LEU A 123 5.39 10.89 -16.49
N PRO A 124 5.45 11.84 -15.55
CA PRO A 124 4.74 11.83 -14.26
C PRO A 124 3.23 12.10 -14.44
N MET A 125 2.41 11.48 -13.59
CA MET A 125 0.96 11.71 -13.53
C MET A 125 0.65 12.99 -12.75
N ALA A 126 -0.52 13.58 -12.95
CA ALA A 126 -0.97 14.71 -12.14
C ALA A 126 -1.14 14.32 -10.65
N ALA A 127 -0.96 15.31 -9.76
CA ALA A 127 -1.36 15.17 -8.37
C ALA A 127 -2.84 14.73 -8.28
N GLY A 128 -3.13 13.81 -7.37
CA GLY A 128 -4.41 13.11 -7.29
C GLY A 128 -4.40 11.70 -7.86
N ALA A 129 -3.27 11.24 -8.41
CA ALA A 129 -3.10 9.85 -8.84
C ALA A 129 -3.45 8.89 -7.68
N LYS A 130 -4.32 7.91 -7.98
CA LYS A 130 -4.76 6.89 -7.03
C LYS A 130 -3.63 5.89 -6.79
N VAL A 131 -3.18 5.79 -5.55
CA VAL A 131 -2.18 4.82 -5.13
C VAL A 131 -2.84 3.80 -4.22
N MET A 132 -2.76 2.54 -4.56
CA MET A 132 -3.29 1.44 -3.75
C MET A 132 -2.18 0.51 -3.29
N SER A 133 -2.19 0.09 -2.03
CA SER A 133 -1.31 -0.98 -1.55
C SER A 133 -2.04 -2.33 -1.58
N LEU A 134 -1.44 -3.32 -2.24
CA LEU A 134 -1.96 -4.68 -2.39
C LEU A 134 -0.94 -5.67 -1.82
N GLY A 135 -1.38 -6.55 -0.91
CA GLY A 135 -0.46 -7.49 -0.30
C GLY A 135 -0.99 -8.18 0.94
N HIS A 136 -0.06 -8.71 1.74
CA HIS A 136 -0.36 -9.49 2.93
C HIS A 136 -0.48 -8.66 4.21
N SER A 137 -0.15 -9.28 5.36
CA SER A 137 -0.23 -8.71 6.70
C SER A 137 0.58 -7.42 6.89
N PHE A 138 1.60 -7.15 6.07
CA PHE A 138 2.40 -5.93 6.19
C PHE A 138 1.58 -4.73 5.71
N ILE A 139 0.93 -4.88 4.55
CA ILE A 139 -0.03 -3.91 4.05
C ILE A 139 -1.21 -3.82 5.01
N GLN A 140 -1.80 -4.96 5.41
CA GLN A 140 -2.97 -4.98 6.30
C GLN A 140 -2.72 -4.20 7.59
N ARG A 141 -1.55 -4.36 8.21
CA ARG A 141 -1.21 -3.67 9.47
C ARG A 141 -0.98 -2.16 9.33
N GLY A 142 -1.05 -1.61 8.11
CA GLY A 142 -1.02 -0.17 7.86
C GLY A 142 -2.30 0.56 8.27
N ALA A 143 -3.43 -0.14 8.34
CA ALA A 143 -4.72 0.44 8.73
C ALA A 143 -5.60 -0.62 9.39
N PHE A 144 -6.63 -0.19 10.10
CA PHE A 144 -7.66 -1.12 10.56
C PHE A 144 -9.04 -0.48 10.48
N SER A 145 -10.06 -1.33 10.34
CA SER A 145 -11.44 -0.89 10.46
C SER A 145 -12.24 -1.79 11.37
N ASN A 146 -13.31 -1.22 11.88
CA ASN A 146 -14.41 -1.94 12.49
C ASN A 146 -15.69 -1.47 11.82
N ASN A 147 -16.83 -2.03 12.22
CA ASN A 147 -18.14 -1.64 11.68
C ASN A 147 -18.53 -0.18 11.98
N MET A 148 -17.68 0.59 12.65
CA MET A 148 -17.87 1.99 13.02
C MET A 148 -16.98 2.94 12.20
N GLY A 149 -15.97 2.48 11.47
CA GLY A 149 -15.08 3.38 10.72
C GLY A 149 -13.67 2.85 10.50
N VAL A 150 -12.80 3.75 10.00
CA VAL A 150 -11.43 3.42 9.59
C VAL A 150 -10.42 4.22 10.39
N HIS A 151 -9.43 3.51 10.92
CA HIS A 151 -8.19 4.07 11.43
C HIS A 151 -7.12 3.85 10.37
N SER A 152 -6.88 4.89 9.59
CA SER A 152 -6.11 4.77 8.35
C SER A 152 -4.61 4.65 8.60
N SER A 153 -4.11 5.06 9.78
CA SER A 153 -2.68 5.35 10.01
C SER A 153 -1.94 4.65 11.13
N CYS A 154 -1.99 3.33 11.10
CA CYS A 154 -0.99 2.53 11.80
C CYS A 154 0.36 2.63 11.10
N VAL A 155 1.34 3.19 11.82
CA VAL A 155 2.68 3.45 11.27
C VAL A 155 3.57 2.21 11.15
N ARG A 156 3.01 1.01 11.31
CA ARG A 156 3.66 -0.24 10.87
C ARG A 156 3.73 -0.33 9.34
N GLY A 157 2.74 0.21 8.63
CA GLY A 157 2.68 0.16 7.16
C GLY A 157 3.41 1.33 6.50
N ALA A 158 4.12 1.08 5.39
CA ALA A 158 4.87 2.10 4.67
C ALA A 158 3.98 3.22 4.10
N MET A 159 2.84 2.86 3.49
CA MET A 159 1.91 3.84 2.93
C MET A 159 1.36 4.81 3.99
N SER A 160 1.34 4.38 5.26
CA SER A 160 0.93 5.24 6.36
C SER A 160 1.87 6.40 6.60
N TRP A 161 3.18 6.18 6.46
CA TRP A 161 4.18 7.23 6.52
C TRP A 161 4.17 8.10 5.27
N VAL A 162 4.06 7.49 4.08
CA VAL A 162 4.00 8.22 2.80
C VAL A 162 2.93 9.31 2.84
N ARG A 163 1.69 8.97 3.27
CA ARG A 163 0.61 9.97 3.33
C ARG A 163 0.77 11.04 4.42
N LEU A 164 1.64 10.82 5.42
CA LEU A 164 1.97 11.81 6.44
C LEU A 164 3.09 12.74 5.96
N TRP A 165 3.84 12.34 4.93
CA TRP A 165 4.97 13.09 4.41
C TRP A 165 4.66 13.83 3.11
N ASP A 166 3.75 13.29 2.30
CA ASP A 166 3.40 13.87 1.00
C ASP A 166 1.92 13.61 0.66
N HIS A 167 1.24 14.67 0.24
CA HIS A 167 -0.21 14.68 0.04
C HIS A 167 -0.62 14.72 -1.44
N ARG A 168 0.32 14.55 -2.36
CA ARG A 168 0.04 14.56 -3.80
C ARG A 168 -0.77 13.36 -4.28
N PHE A 169 -0.91 12.32 -3.45
CA PHE A 169 -1.53 11.04 -3.82
C PHE A 169 -2.97 10.98 -3.34
N ASN A 170 -3.88 10.47 -4.18
CA ASN A 170 -5.17 10.03 -3.69
C ASN A 170 -5.00 8.68 -2.97
N THR A 171 -5.08 8.75 -1.64
CA THR A 171 -4.97 7.60 -0.74
C THR A 171 -6.23 7.43 0.10
N ASP A 172 -7.39 7.88 -0.40
CA ASP A 172 -8.64 7.80 0.36
C ASP A 172 -8.96 6.36 0.78
N MET A 173 -9.50 6.23 2.00
CA MET A 173 -9.87 4.95 2.62
C MET A 173 -11.17 5.13 3.40
N TRP A 174 -12.07 4.17 3.31
CA TRP A 174 -13.32 4.18 4.07
C TRP A 174 -13.76 2.75 4.40
N TYR A 175 -14.67 2.64 5.36
CA TYR A 175 -15.23 1.37 5.75
C TYR A 175 -16.25 0.93 4.71
N ASP A 176 -16.14 -0.31 4.22
CA ASP A 176 -17.06 -0.86 3.23
C ASP A 176 -17.38 -2.32 3.53
N ALA A 177 -18.58 -2.55 4.09
CA ALA A 177 -19.05 -3.87 4.46
C ALA A 177 -19.27 -4.83 3.27
N SER A 178 -19.28 -4.31 2.03
CA SER A 178 -19.55 -5.10 0.83
C SER A 178 -18.34 -5.85 0.28
N ILE A 179 -17.14 -5.61 0.83
CA ILE A 179 -15.91 -6.28 0.36
C ILE A 179 -15.93 -7.76 0.73
N ALA A 180 -16.17 -8.61 -0.26
CA ALA A 180 -16.46 -10.03 -0.07
C ALA A 180 -15.35 -10.88 0.55
N TRP A 181 -14.07 -10.50 0.41
CA TRP A 181 -12.93 -11.26 0.94
C TRP A 181 -12.38 -10.70 2.26
N MET A 182 -12.84 -9.52 2.69
CA MET A 182 -12.48 -8.97 4.00
C MET A 182 -13.57 -9.40 4.98
N THR A 183 -13.22 -10.29 5.89
CA THR A 183 -14.13 -10.77 6.94
C THR A 183 -13.82 -10.08 8.27
N GLY A 184 -14.85 -9.76 9.04
CA GLY A 184 -14.70 -9.18 10.38
C GLY A 184 -14.12 -7.76 10.39
N ALA A 185 -13.16 -7.51 11.27
CA ALA A 185 -12.50 -6.22 11.47
C ALA A 185 -11.35 -6.06 10.49
N ASN A 186 -11.63 -5.56 9.28
CA ASN A 186 -10.71 -4.90 8.30
C ASN A 186 -11.39 -4.76 6.93
N GLN A 187 -12.67 -4.42 6.90
CA GLN A 187 -13.41 -4.11 5.69
C GLN A 187 -13.09 -2.67 5.26
N ILE A 188 -12.03 -2.50 4.46
CA ILE A 188 -11.51 -1.20 4.04
C ILE A 188 -11.45 -1.14 2.52
N ALA A 189 -12.16 -0.17 1.94
CA ALA A 189 -12.09 0.16 0.52
C ALA A 189 -11.07 1.29 0.25
N GLY A 190 -10.84 1.56 -1.03
CA GLY A 190 -9.93 2.62 -1.48
C GLY A 190 -8.48 2.16 -1.57
N SER A 191 -7.55 2.95 -1.03
CA SER A 191 -6.10 2.78 -1.20
C SER A 191 -5.48 1.58 -0.46
N HIS A 192 -6.27 0.78 0.24
CA HIS A 192 -5.78 -0.29 1.09
C HIS A 192 -6.42 -1.62 0.74
N SER A 193 -5.60 -2.62 0.42
CA SER A 193 -6.06 -3.95 0.04
C SER A 193 -5.18 -5.06 0.62
N GLY A 194 -4.72 -4.86 1.86
CA GLY A 194 -3.95 -5.85 2.61
C GLY A 194 -4.82 -6.92 3.28
N VAL A 195 -4.44 -8.20 3.19
CA VAL A 195 -5.09 -9.29 3.92
C VAL A 195 -4.04 -10.18 4.60
N ALA A 196 -4.14 -10.38 5.91
CA ALA A 196 -3.19 -11.26 6.61
C ALA A 196 -3.23 -12.69 6.06
N GLY A 197 -2.04 -13.28 5.93
CA GLY A 197 -1.89 -14.64 5.42
C GLY A 197 -2.04 -14.77 3.91
N ASP A 198 -2.25 -13.68 3.16
CA ASP A 198 -2.29 -13.73 1.71
C ASP A 198 -1.04 -14.40 1.14
N HIS A 199 -1.28 -15.33 0.23
CA HIS A 199 -0.32 -15.87 -0.71
C HIS A 199 -0.55 -15.20 -2.08
N LEU A 200 0.27 -15.50 -3.07
CA LEU A 200 0.07 -14.98 -4.42
C LEU A 200 -1.17 -15.63 -5.06
N VAL A 201 -1.40 -16.91 -4.82
CA VAL A 201 -2.60 -17.65 -5.24
C VAL A 201 -3.32 -18.20 -4.03
N LYS A 202 -4.64 -18.43 -4.16
CA LYS A 202 -5.45 -19.00 -3.07
C LYS A 202 -5.10 -20.47 -2.87
N GLU A 203 -4.67 -20.83 -1.66
CA GLU A 203 -4.28 -22.21 -1.30
C GLU A 203 -4.93 -22.61 0.04
N GLY A 204 -5.79 -23.62 0.01
CA GLY A 204 -6.57 -24.03 1.18
C GLY A 204 -7.36 -22.86 1.77
N ASN A 205 -7.03 -22.49 3.02
CA ASN A 205 -7.63 -21.35 3.72
C ASN A 205 -6.86 -20.02 3.53
N ALA A 206 -5.67 -20.07 2.91
CA ALA A 206 -4.91 -18.86 2.63
C ALA A 206 -5.58 -18.08 1.48
N PRO A 207 -5.88 -16.78 1.67
CA PRO A 207 -6.35 -15.94 0.59
C PRO A 207 -5.23 -15.70 -0.44
N GLY A 208 -5.61 -15.31 -1.65
CA GLY A 208 -4.69 -15.17 -2.78
C GLY A 208 -4.80 -13.79 -3.43
N THR A 209 -3.68 -13.10 -3.63
CA THR A 209 -3.70 -11.75 -4.21
C THR A 209 -4.03 -11.75 -5.70
N ILE A 210 -3.67 -12.79 -6.45
CA ILE A 210 -4.04 -12.94 -7.86
C ILE A 210 -5.56 -12.99 -8.04
N GLU A 211 -6.27 -13.74 -7.19
CA GLU A 211 -7.72 -13.86 -7.24
C GLU A 211 -8.41 -12.53 -6.88
N ARG A 212 -7.74 -11.67 -6.10
CA ARG A 212 -8.24 -10.33 -5.74
C ARG A 212 -7.89 -9.27 -6.79
N THR A 213 -6.84 -9.46 -7.59
CA THR A 213 -6.38 -8.49 -8.60
C THR A 213 -7.48 -8.01 -9.56
N PRO A 214 -8.42 -8.83 -10.08
CA PRO A 214 -9.49 -8.33 -10.94
C PRO A 214 -10.38 -7.29 -10.26
N TRP A 215 -10.67 -7.50 -8.97
CA TRP A 215 -11.39 -6.48 -8.22
C TRP A 215 -10.51 -5.27 -7.93
N ILE A 216 -9.21 -5.42 -7.75
CA ILE A 216 -8.30 -4.27 -7.61
C ILE A 216 -8.29 -3.44 -8.89
N ALA A 217 -8.15 -4.08 -10.05
CA ALA A 217 -8.12 -3.43 -11.35
C ALA A 217 -9.41 -2.66 -11.67
N ALA A 218 -10.57 -3.21 -11.32
CA ALA A 218 -11.85 -2.53 -11.54
C ALA A 218 -12.02 -1.23 -10.74
N ARG A 219 -11.21 -1.00 -9.70
CA ARG A 219 -11.12 0.29 -8.97
C ARG A 219 -10.23 1.32 -9.69
N GLN A 220 -9.56 0.89 -10.76
CA GLN A 220 -8.64 1.66 -11.60
C GLN A 220 -7.65 2.51 -10.80
N PRO A 221 -6.89 1.94 -9.83
CA PRO A 221 -5.78 2.68 -9.26
C PRO A 221 -4.78 3.03 -10.37
N ASN A 222 -4.13 4.19 -10.28
CA ASN A 222 -3.07 4.55 -11.23
C ASN A 222 -1.78 3.80 -10.91
N ILE A 223 -1.50 3.59 -9.62
CA ILE A 223 -0.35 2.87 -9.10
C ILE A 223 -0.81 1.82 -8.10
N VAL A 224 -0.28 0.61 -8.21
CA VAL A 224 -0.33 -0.41 -7.16
C VAL A 224 1.06 -0.61 -6.56
N HIS A 225 1.19 -0.37 -5.26
CA HIS A 225 2.32 -0.83 -4.46
C HIS A 225 2.05 -2.29 -4.06
N LEU A 226 2.84 -3.21 -4.60
CA LEU A 226 2.70 -4.65 -4.43
C LEU A 226 3.76 -5.20 -3.46
N ASP A 227 3.31 -5.78 -2.36
CA ASP A 227 4.13 -6.49 -1.37
C ASP A 227 3.53 -7.87 -1.09
N ASN A 228 4.09 -8.91 -1.73
CA ASN A 228 3.68 -10.28 -1.50
C ASN A 228 4.74 -11.34 -1.82
N GLY A 229 4.49 -12.58 -1.38
CA GLY A 229 5.32 -13.75 -1.62
C GLY A 229 5.97 -14.33 -0.35
N THR A 230 6.07 -13.57 0.74
CA THR A 230 6.65 -14.09 1.99
C THR A 230 5.84 -15.28 2.55
N ASN A 231 4.52 -15.28 2.42
CA ASN A 231 3.69 -16.40 2.89
C ASN A 231 3.75 -17.60 1.94
N ASP A 232 3.82 -17.38 0.63
CA ASP A 232 4.11 -18.44 -0.35
C ASP A 232 5.42 -19.16 0.01
N ILE A 233 6.46 -18.41 0.35
CA ILE A 233 7.73 -18.98 0.81
C ILE A 233 7.53 -19.70 2.15
N SER A 234 6.76 -19.16 3.09
CA SER A 234 6.55 -19.77 4.41
C SER A 234 5.80 -21.09 4.36
N SER A 235 4.72 -21.15 3.61
CA SER A 235 3.69 -22.20 3.72
C SER A 235 2.98 -22.53 2.42
N GLY A 236 3.40 -21.94 1.29
CA GLY A 236 2.76 -22.20 0.01
C GLY A 236 2.96 -23.63 -0.47
N ASP A 237 1.90 -24.21 -1.01
CA ASP A 237 1.89 -25.59 -1.47
C ASP A 237 2.88 -25.78 -2.63
N GLY A 238 3.86 -26.66 -2.43
CA GLY A 238 4.88 -26.97 -3.44
C GLY A 238 5.89 -25.85 -3.68
N VAL A 239 6.01 -24.86 -2.78
CA VAL A 239 7.05 -23.82 -2.87
C VAL A 239 8.37 -24.33 -2.28
N THR A 240 9.20 -24.90 -3.16
CA THR A 240 10.55 -25.42 -2.87
C THR A 240 11.66 -24.66 -3.61
N SER A 241 11.31 -23.65 -4.41
CA SER A 241 12.28 -22.85 -5.17
C SER A 241 11.75 -21.45 -5.49
N ALA A 242 12.67 -20.52 -5.78
CA ALA A 242 12.34 -19.16 -6.21
C ALA A 242 11.48 -19.11 -7.48
N ALA A 243 11.69 -20.05 -8.42
CA ALA A 243 10.98 -20.09 -9.70
C ALA A 243 9.46 -20.15 -9.55
N HIS A 244 8.96 -20.84 -8.52
CA HIS A 244 7.52 -20.95 -8.27
C HIS A 244 6.92 -19.60 -7.87
N VAL A 245 7.54 -18.89 -6.93
CA VAL A 245 7.11 -17.55 -6.47
C VAL A 245 7.23 -16.52 -7.60
N ILE A 246 8.34 -16.56 -8.35
CA ILE A 246 8.59 -15.70 -9.51
C ILE A 246 7.47 -15.80 -10.55
N THR A 247 7.07 -17.03 -10.90
CA THR A 247 6.01 -17.27 -11.89
C THR A 247 4.68 -16.63 -11.47
N ARG A 248 4.35 -16.71 -10.18
CA ARG A 248 3.12 -16.13 -9.63
C ARG A 248 3.20 -14.60 -9.56
N LEU A 249 4.32 -14.04 -9.13
CA LEU A 249 4.56 -12.59 -9.14
C LEU A 249 4.46 -12.02 -10.55
N ASP A 250 5.12 -12.65 -11.52
CA ASP A 250 5.10 -12.22 -12.93
C ASP A 250 3.67 -12.21 -13.50
N ARG A 251 2.89 -13.25 -13.21
CA ARG A 251 1.46 -13.30 -13.56
C ARG A 251 0.69 -12.13 -12.96
N GLN A 252 0.88 -11.84 -11.67
CA GLN A 252 0.14 -10.76 -11.01
C GLN A 252 0.51 -9.38 -11.56
N MET A 253 1.80 -9.14 -11.80
CA MET A 253 2.29 -7.89 -12.41
C MET A 253 1.75 -7.73 -13.83
N ALA A 254 1.69 -8.81 -14.62
CA ALA A 254 1.08 -8.78 -15.95
C ALA A 254 -0.40 -8.40 -15.88
N MET A 255 -1.18 -8.97 -14.94
CA MET A 255 -2.59 -8.62 -14.77
C MET A 255 -2.79 -7.12 -14.48
N LEU A 256 -1.93 -6.50 -13.67
CA LEU A 256 -1.99 -5.06 -13.41
C LEU A 256 -1.59 -4.25 -14.65
N ARG A 257 -0.50 -4.63 -15.33
CA ARG A 257 -0.04 -3.96 -16.55
C ARG A 257 -1.09 -3.96 -17.65
N ASN A 258 -1.78 -5.09 -17.83
CA ASN A 258 -2.80 -5.26 -18.87
C ASN A 258 -3.97 -4.29 -18.66
N GLU A 259 -4.22 -3.88 -17.42
CA GLU A 259 -5.28 -2.94 -17.02
C GLU A 259 -4.79 -1.48 -16.99
N GLY A 260 -3.58 -1.21 -17.50
CA GLY A 260 -3.02 0.14 -17.56
C GLY A 260 -2.58 0.65 -16.20
N ILE A 261 -2.25 -0.25 -15.27
CA ILE A 261 -1.89 0.09 -13.90
C ILE A 261 -0.37 -0.05 -13.73
N TRP A 262 0.28 1.00 -13.25
CA TRP A 262 1.69 0.91 -12.88
C TRP A 262 1.85 0.08 -11.60
N CYS A 263 2.82 -0.83 -11.58
CA CYS A 263 3.15 -1.62 -10.40
C CYS A 263 4.49 -1.17 -9.80
N VAL A 264 4.50 -0.82 -8.51
CA VAL A 264 5.70 -0.68 -7.69
C VAL A 264 5.88 -1.97 -6.90
N ILE A 265 6.74 -2.87 -7.36
CA ILE A 265 6.99 -4.17 -6.70
C ILE A 265 8.07 -4.02 -5.62
N GLN A 266 7.76 -4.45 -4.40
CA GLN A 266 8.71 -4.48 -3.28
C GLN A 266 9.47 -5.81 -3.24
N THR A 267 10.77 -5.77 -2.93
CA THR A 267 11.52 -6.99 -2.58
C THR A 267 11.01 -7.61 -1.27
N ILE A 268 11.03 -8.95 -1.18
CA ILE A 268 10.51 -9.71 -0.04
C ILE A 268 11.51 -9.66 1.14
N THR A 269 11.00 -9.43 2.35
CA THR A 269 11.83 -9.45 3.57
C THR A 269 12.19 -10.88 4.00
N ASP A 270 13.35 -11.05 4.62
CA ASP A 270 13.63 -12.24 5.43
C ASP A 270 12.77 -12.24 6.71
N ARG A 271 12.79 -13.36 7.45
CA ARG A 271 12.13 -13.53 8.74
C ARG A 271 13.14 -13.97 9.78
N GLY A 272 12.93 -13.61 11.05
CA GLY A 272 13.78 -14.09 12.15
C GLY A 272 13.81 -15.61 12.29
N ALA A 273 12.75 -16.30 11.85
CA ALA A 273 12.67 -17.76 11.83
C ALA A 273 13.40 -18.43 10.64
N TRP A 274 13.96 -17.65 9.72
CA TRP A 274 14.68 -18.13 8.54
C TRP A 274 16.15 -17.72 8.61
N PRO A 275 17.02 -18.50 9.28
CA PRO A 275 18.44 -18.17 9.38
C PRO A 275 19.11 -18.00 8.01
N GLU A 276 20.19 -17.21 7.98
CA GLU A 276 21.03 -17.05 6.78
C GLU A 276 21.45 -18.42 6.23
N GLY A 277 21.31 -18.60 4.91
CA GLY A 277 21.63 -19.85 4.23
C GLY A 277 20.59 -20.97 4.39
N SER A 278 19.51 -20.77 5.15
CA SER A 278 18.37 -21.69 5.17
C SER A 278 17.68 -21.75 3.80
N GLU A 279 16.97 -22.85 3.51
CA GLU A 279 16.23 -23.01 2.25
C GLU A 279 15.31 -21.82 1.96
N LYS A 280 14.58 -21.34 2.97
CA LYS A 280 13.67 -20.19 2.82
C LYS A 280 14.42 -18.89 2.55
N ALA A 281 15.52 -18.61 3.25
CA ALA A 281 16.36 -17.44 2.99
C ALA A 281 16.98 -17.47 1.57
N LEU A 282 17.38 -18.65 1.08
CA LEU A 282 17.87 -18.81 -0.30
C LEU A 282 16.76 -18.57 -1.34
N ILE A 283 15.53 -18.99 -1.06
CA ILE A 283 14.37 -18.69 -1.93
C ILE A 283 14.11 -17.17 -1.94
N VAL A 284 14.08 -16.51 -0.78
CA VAL A 284 13.93 -15.05 -0.69
C VAL A 284 14.99 -14.33 -1.52
N ALA A 285 16.26 -14.70 -1.34
CA ALA A 285 17.36 -14.11 -2.11
C ALA A 285 17.17 -14.30 -3.62
N GLY A 286 16.81 -15.50 -4.07
CA GLY A 286 16.58 -15.79 -5.48
C GLY A 286 15.39 -15.00 -6.07
N VAL A 287 14.30 -14.83 -5.32
CA VAL A 287 13.15 -14.02 -5.75
C VAL A 287 13.53 -12.54 -5.80
N ASN A 288 14.28 -12.04 -4.81
CA ASN A 288 14.69 -10.64 -4.75
C ASN A 288 15.67 -10.27 -5.87
N GLU A 289 16.61 -11.14 -6.24
CA GLU A 289 17.45 -10.92 -7.42
C GLU A 289 16.60 -10.80 -8.70
N TRP A 290 15.56 -11.63 -8.83
CA TRP A 290 14.65 -11.53 -9.97
C TRP A 290 13.83 -10.24 -9.95
N ILE A 291 13.30 -9.80 -8.80
CA ILE A 291 12.56 -8.54 -8.65
C ILE A 291 13.45 -7.36 -9.05
N LYS A 292 14.69 -7.29 -8.54
CA LYS A 292 15.65 -6.23 -8.88
C LYS A 292 15.96 -6.20 -10.37
N ALA A 293 16.09 -7.36 -11.00
CA ALA A 293 16.31 -7.47 -12.44
C ALA A 293 15.14 -6.97 -13.30
N GLN A 294 13.95 -6.71 -12.72
CA GLN A 294 12.83 -6.13 -13.45
C GLN A 294 12.91 -4.59 -13.61
N SER A 295 13.94 -3.94 -13.06
CA SER A 295 14.13 -2.50 -13.23
C SER A 295 14.16 -2.12 -14.71
N GLY A 296 13.34 -1.13 -15.09
CA GLY A 296 13.18 -0.69 -16.48
C GLY A 296 12.15 -1.48 -17.31
N ARG A 297 11.52 -2.52 -16.76
CA ARG A 297 10.37 -3.20 -17.40
C ARG A 297 9.19 -2.24 -17.52
N ASP A 298 8.54 -2.24 -18.70
CA ASP A 298 7.35 -1.41 -18.94
C ASP A 298 6.24 -1.70 -17.92
N GLY A 299 5.62 -0.64 -17.39
CA GLY A 299 4.61 -0.72 -16.33
C GLY A 299 5.13 -1.04 -14.93
N LEU A 300 6.45 -1.10 -14.73
CA LEU A 300 7.04 -1.45 -13.45
C LEU A 300 7.98 -0.37 -12.89
N ARG A 301 7.98 -0.28 -11.56
CA ARG A 301 9.05 0.29 -10.74
C ARG A 301 9.41 -0.71 -9.64
N VAL A 302 10.69 -0.71 -9.23
CA VAL A 302 11.19 -1.62 -8.19
C VAL A 302 11.46 -0.82 -6.93
N LEU A 303 10.87 -1.27 -5.82
CA LEU A 303 11.21 -0.85 -4.47
C LEU A 303 12.17 -1.89 -3.86
N ASP A 304 13.47 -1.62 -3.94
CA ASP A 304 14.50 -2.46 -3.34
C ASP A 304 14.74 -2.05 -1.88
N ILE A 305 14.37 -2.94 -0.95
CA ILE A 305 14.59 -2.75 0.49
C ILE A 305 15.68 -3.67 1.04
N THR A 306 16.36 -4.44 0.18
CA THR A 306 17.33 -5.45 0.62
C THR A 306 18.54 -4.84 1.33
N GLY A 307 18.96 -3.63 0.93
CA GLY A 307 20.04 -2.88 1.56
C GLY A 307 19.65 -2.11 2.84
N LEU A 308 18.38 -2.16 3.27
CA LEU A 308 17.88 -1.39 4.42
C LEU A 308 17.85 -2.21 5.73
N GLY A 309 18.41 -3.42 5.72
CA GLY A 309 18.43 -4.33 6.86
C GLY A 309 17.26 -5.29 6.95
N PHE A 310 16.41 -5.39 5.92
CA PHE A 310 15.33 -6.39 5.86
C PHE A 310 15.77 -7.78 5.40
N ASN A 311 17.02 -7.90 4.92
CA ASN A 311 17.56 -9.12 4.35
C ASN A 311 19.01 -9.39 4.79
N TYR A 312 19.43 -10.65 4.72
CA TYR A 312 20.81 -11.06 4.97
C TYR A 312 21.78 -10.53 3.91
N PRO A 313 23.06 -10.28 4.26
CA PRO A 313 23.69 -10.53 5.57
C PRO A 313 23.43 -9.43 6.62
N THR A 314 22.75 -8.33 6.26
CA THR A 314 22.56 -7.15 7.13
C THR A 314 21.24 -7.16 7.91
N PHE A 315 20.63 -8.33 8.13
CA PHE A 315 19.29 -8.45 8.72
C PHE A 315 19.22 -7.82 10.14
N ASP A 316 18.41 -6.77 10.30
CA ASP A 316 18.20 -6.04 11.55
C ASP A 316 16.83 -6.37 12.14
N ALA A 317 16.84 -7.26 13.14
CA ALA A 317 15.63 -7.66 13.86
C ALA A 317 14.90 -6.48 14.54
N SER A 318 15.57 -5.34 14.78
CA SER A 318 14.96 -4.17 15.39
C SER A 318 14.03 -3.38 14.45
N LEU A 319 13.95 -3.76 13.17
CA LEU A 319 12.97 -3.23 12.21
C LEU A 319 11.59 -3.93 12.34
N PHE A 320 11.50 -4.97 13.16
CA PHE A 320 10.33 -5.80 13.30
C PHE A 320 9.70 -5.74 14.70
N GLY A 321 8.46 -6.18 14.80
CA GLY A 321 7.81 -6.45 16.09
C GLY A 321 8.48 -7.62 16.81
N SER A 322 7.94 -8.00 17.97
CA SER A 322 8.46 -9.11 18.77
C SER A 322 8.44 -10.48 18.05
N ASP A 323 7.65 -10.62 16.99
CA ASP A 323 7.59 -11.82 16.16
C ASP A 323 8.70 -11.91 15.10
N ILE A 324 9.51 -10.85 14.93
CA ILE A 324 10.60 -10.75 13.94
C ILE A 324 10.11 -11.14 12.53
N LEU A 325 8.85 -10.79 12.25
CA LEU A 325 8.17 -11.04 10.98
C LEU A 325 7.54 -9.74 10.48
N HIS A 326 6.71 -9.10 11.30
CA HIS A 326 5.98 -7.91 10.87
C HIS A 326 6.80 -6.65 11.13
N PRO A 327 6.94 -5.73 10.15
CA PRO A 327 7.58 -4.45 10.38
C PRO A 327 6.91 -3.72 11.55
N ASN A 328 7.75 -3.11 12.37
CA ASN A 328 7.32 -2.19 13.41
C ASN A 328 7.33 -0.74 12.88
N PRO A 329 7.06 0.30 13.69
CA PRO A 329 7.13 1.68 13.20
C PRO A 329 8.46 2.09 12.57
N LYS A 330 9.61 1.62 13.10
CA LYS A 330 10.95 1.86 12.53
C LYS A 330 11.08 1.19 11.16
N GLY A 331 10.64 -0.07 11.03
CA GLY A 331 10.62 -0.79 9.76
C GLY A 331 9.69 -0.14 8.73
N GLY A 332 8.46 0.20 9.12
CA GLY A 332 7.51 0.90 8.27
C GLY A 332 8.05 2.24 7.75
N LYS A 333 8.74 3.02 8.60
CA LYS A 333 9.43 4.25 8.23
C LYS A 333 10.54 3.99 7.20
N ALA A 334 11.37 2.96 7.42
CA ALA A 334 12.48 2.64 6.52
C ALA A 334 12.00 2.27 5.10
N ILE A 335 10.95 1.44 5.01
CA ILE A 335 10.32 1.09 3.72
C ILE A 335 9.74 2.35 3.06
N ALA A 336 9.01 3.17 3.82
CA ALA A 336 8.41 4.40 3.30
C ALA A 336 9.45 5.39 2.76
N SER A 337 10.61 5.51 3.41
CA SER A 337 11.70 6.37 2.96
C SER A 337 12.26 5.95 1.60
N ALA A 338 12.20 4.66 1.26
CA ALA A 338 12.57 4.16 -0.07
C ALA A 338 11.41 4.20 -1.07
N LEU A 339 10.17 4.02 -0.61
CA LEU A 339 8.97 4.06 -1.46
C LEU A 339 8.63 5.48 -1.92
N LEU A 340 8.70 6.48 -1.04
CA LEU A 340 8.25 7.84 -1.32
C LEU A 340 8.95 8.46 -2.54
N PRO A 341 10.30 8.41 -2.69
CA PRO A 341 10.97 8.96 -3.86
C PRO A 341 10.47 8.35 -5.18
N ILE A 342 10.23 7.03 -5.22
CA ILE A 342 9.69 6.35 -6.41
C ILE A 342 8.31 6.93 -6.76
N LEU A 343 7.43 7.09 -5.76
CA LEU A 343 6.11 7.65 -5.98
C LEU A 343 6.16 9.13 -6.40
N GLN A 344 7.11 9.91 -5.87
CA GLN A 344 7.32 11.31 -6.24
C GLN A 344 7.86 11.48 -7.67
N GLU A 345 8.62 10.52 -8.19
CA GLU A 345 9.02 10.49 -9.60
C GLU A 345 7.83 10.14 -10.52
N MET A 346 6.87 9.38 -10.02
CA MET A 346 5.69 8.95 -10.79
C MET A 346 4.55 9.95 -10.78
N VAL A 347 4.51 10.88 -9.81
CA VAL A 347 3.39 11.82 -9.62
C VAL A 347 3.93 13.23 -9.37
N GLU A 348 3.45 14.18 -10.17
CA GLU A 348 3.79 15.59 -10.07
C GLU A 348 3.51 16.15 -8.67
N PRO A 349 4.32 17.11 -8.18
CA PRO A 349 4.05 17.81 -6.94
C PRO A 349 2.67 18.50 -6.97
N GLY A 350 1.97 18.47 -5.85
CA GLY A 350 0.70 19.16 -5.68
C GLY A 350 0.01 18.73 -4.39
N GLU A 351 -0.99 19.50 -3.98
CA GLU A 351 -1.84 19.18 -2.83
C GLU A 351 -3.18 18.67 -3.34
N THR A 352 -3.58 17.48 -2.93
CA THR A 352 -4.90 16.92 -3.30
C THR A 352 -6.01 17.36 -2.35
N TRP A 353 -5.66 18.10 -1.30
CA TRP A 353 -6.56 18.50 -0.23
C TRP A 353 -6.56 20.02 -0.11
N ASN A 354 -7.69 20.59 0.30
CA ASN A 354 -7.73 22.00 0.64
C ASN A 354 -7.21 22.23 2.07
N LEU A 355 -6.01 22.80 2.17
CA LEU A 355 -5.33 23.10 3.44
C LEU A 355 -5.69 24.48 4.02
N ASP A 356 -6.56 25.26 3.35
CA ASP A 356 -7.01 26.57 3.81
C ASP A 356 -8.07 26.44 4.91
N PRO A 357 -7.79 26.83 6.17
CA PRO A 357 -8.76 26.78 7.24
C PRO A 357 -9.91 27.77 7.09
N ALA A 358 -9.86 28.72 6.15
CA ALA A 358 -10.94 29.66 5.89
C ALA A 358 -12.04 29.09 4.98
N ASP A 359 -11.74 28.06 4.18
CA ASP A 359 -12.73 27.47 3.27
C ASP A 359 -13.54 26.37 3.95
N GLY A 360 -14.86 26.57 4.07
CA GLY A 360 -15.81 25.53 4.49
C GLY A 360 -15.54 24.88 5.86
N ASN A 361 -14.67 25.45 6.69
CA ASN A 361 -14.29 24.88 7.97
C ASN A 361 -15.43 25.04 8.98
N ILE A 362 -15.96 23.90 9.45
CA ILE A 362 -17.01 23.81 10.46
C ILE A 362 -16.45 23.45 11.84
N TRP A 363 -15.14 23.61 12.06
CA TRP A 363 -14.57 23.54 13.40
C TRP A 363 -15.24 24.59 14.31
N PRO A 364 -15.69 24.23 15.53
CA PRO A 364 -16.46 25.13 16.40
C PRO A 364 -15.81 26.45 16.83
N SER A 365 -14.53 26.66 16.54
CA SER A 365 -13.81 27.89 16.83
C SER A 365 -13.05 28.38 15.61
N ASN A 366 -12.99 29.71 15.46
CA ASN A 366 -12.20 30.36 14.42
C ASN A 366 -10.71 30.31 14.81
N GLY A 367 -10.09 29.14 14.70
CA GLY A 367 -8.70 28.89 15.08
C GLY A 367 -8.51 28.62 16.58
N LEU A 368 -7.28 28.82 17.05
CA LEU A 368 -6.83 28.51 18.42
C LEU A 368 -6.51 29.78 19.23
N LEU A 369 -7.35 30.81 19.14
CA LEU A 369 -7.09 32.11 19.76
C LEU A 369 -7.35 32.15 21.27
N GLY A 370 -6.68 33.08 21.96
CA GLY A 370 -6.95 33.43 23.36
C GLY A 370 -6.37 32.45 24.38
N THR A 371 -6.63 32.69 25.67
CA THR A 371 -5.92 32.03 26.79
C THR A 371 -6.83 31.54 27.91
N THR A 372 -8.15 31.54 27.72
CA THR A 372 -9.14 31.18 28.76
C THR A 372 -9.46 29.67 28.81
N GLY A 373 -8.80 28.85 28.00
CA GLY A 373 -8.92 27.39 28.07
C GLY A 373 -8.35 26.81 29.36
N THR A 374 -8.54 25.52 29.57
CA THR A 374 -8.13 24.85 30.83
C THR A 374 -7.10 23.75 30.61
N ILE A 375 -6.24 23.52 31.59
CA ILE A 375 -5.32 22.38 31.65
C ILE A 375 -5.54 21.59 32.94
N SER A 376 -5.22 20.29 32.94
CA SER A 376 -5.26 19.45 34.15
C SER A 376 -4.35 20.00 35.24
N ALA A 377 -4.93 20.68 36.23
CA ALA A 377 -4.21 21.52 37.19
C ALA A 377 -3.13 20.80 38.02
N THR A 378 -3.29 19.49 38.27
CA THR A 378 -2.31 18.72 39.06
C THR A 378 -0.99 18.50 38.31
N TYR A 379 -1.02 18.45 36.98
CA TYR A 379 0.12 18.04 36.16
C TYR A 379 0.41 18.99 35.01
N GLY A 380 -0.31 20.10 34.92
CA GLY A 380 -0.05 21.09 33.91
C GLY A 380 -0.38 22.50 34.31
N SER A 381 0.23 23.43 33.59
CA SER A 381 0.14 24.87 33.84
C SER A 381 0.19 25.64 32.52
N GLY A 382 -0.01 26.96 32.59
CA GLY A 382 0.15 27.86 31.45
C GLY A 382 -1.15 28.18 30.70
N GLN A 383 -1.01 28.62 29.45
CA GLN A 383 -2.08 29.21 28.64
C GLN A 383 -2.62 28.24 27.60
N VAL A 384 -3.94 28.04 27.59
CA VAL A 384 -4.64 27.19 26.62
C VAL A 384 -5.64 28.03 25.82
N ALA A 385 -5.72 27.75 24.51
CA ALA A 385 -6.68 28.38 23.60
C ALA A 385 -8.10 28.42 24.18
N THR A 386 -8.80 29.55 24.01
CA THR A 386 -10.17 29.72 24.48
C THR A 386 -11.07 28.62 23.88
N GLY A 387 -11.94 28.06 24.71
CA GLY A 387 -12.82 26.94 24.34
C GLY A 387 -12.13 25.57 24.27
N HIS A 388 -10.81 25.49 24.40
CA HIS A 388 -10.07 24.23 24.38
C HIS A 388 -9.59 23.81 25.77
N ARG A 389 -9.24 22.52 25.87
CA ARG A 389 -8.64 21.96 27.07
C ARG A 389 -7.48 21.04 26.73
N VAL A 390 -6.46 21.06 27.59
CA VAL A 390 -5.37 20.08 27.60
C VAL A 390 -5.61 19.16 28.81
N THR A 391 -6.07 17.95 28.53
CA THR A 391 -6.48 17.01 29.57
C THR A 391 -5.52 15.85 29.63
N ARG A 392 -5.02 15.55 30.82
CA ARG A 392 -4.41 14.26 31.07
C ARG A 392 -5.50 13.23 31.28
N ASN A 393 -5.50 12.18 30.47
CA ASN A 393 -6.48 11.11 30.57
C ASN A 393 -5.97 9.94 31.44
N SER A 394 -4.67 9.62 31.39
CA SER A 394 -4.06 8.57 32.21
C SER A 394 -2.57 8.85 32.45
N GLY A 395 -1.99 8.18 33.44
CA GLY A 395 -0.58 8.35 33.84
C GLY A 395 -0.38 9.25 35.06
N SER A 396 0.85 9.31 35.57
CA SER A 396 1.23 10.13 36.74
C SER A 396 2.61 10.80 36.64
N ALA A 397 3.41 10.56 35.59
CA ALA A 397 4.84 10.90 35.55
C ALA A 397 5.25 12.04 34.59
N VAL A 398 4.39 12.47 33.66
CA VAL A 398 4.69 13.61 32.77
C VAL A 398 3.96 14.88 33.23
N ALA A 399 4.68 16.00 33.16
CA ALA A 399 4.14 17.35 33.35
C ALA A 399 3.97 18.06 31.99
N ALA A 400 2.95 18.91 31.86
CA ALA A 400 2.67 19.66 30.64
C ALA A 400 2.61 21.17 30.89
N VAL A 401 3.43 21.96 30.20
CA VAL A 401 3.38 23.43 30.24
C VAL A 401 2.84 23.94 28.91
N CYS A 402 1.72 24.66 28.96
CA CYS A 402 1.07 25.21 27.78
C CYS A 402 1.39 26.68 27.57
N SER A 403 1.55 27.06 26.31
CA SER A 403 1.73 28.46 25.91
C SER A 403 1.12 28.72 24.53
N LYS A 404 1.12 29.99 24.13
CA LYS A 404 0.66 30.44 22.82
C LYS A 404 1.85 30.92 22.00
N GLU A 405 1.88 30.56 20.73
CA GLU A 405 2.79 31.14 19.74
C GLU A 405 1.95 31.95 18.76
N VAL A 406 2.12 33.27 18.79
CA VAL A 406 1.48 34.17 17.83
C VAL A 406 2.24 34.05 16.51
N VAL A 407 1.55 33.64 15.46
CA VAL A 407 2.13 33.55 14.12
C VAL A 407 1.82 34.83 13.35
N ASP A 408 0.56 35.27 13.41
CA ASP A 408 0.11 36.59 12.96
C ASP A 408 -1.07 37.08 13.81
N GLY A 409 -1.60 38.27 13.52
CA GLY A 409 -2.68 38.90 14.30
C GLY A 409 -4.03 38.17 14.27
N THR A 410 -4.17 37.13 13.44
CA THR A 410 -5.40 36.33 13.27
C THR A 410 -5.19 34.84 13.55
N TYR A 411 -3.95 34.42 13.82
CA TYR A 411 -3.56 33.03 13.88
C TYR A 411 -2.53 32.77 14.99
N GLU A 412 -2.90 31.90 15.92
CA GLU A 412 -2.07 31.43 17.03
C GLU A 412 -1.95 29.90 17.00
N LYS A 413 -0.79 29.39 17.41
CA LYS A 413 -0.61 27.96 17.71
C LYS A 413 -0.87 27.70 19.19
N GLN A 414 -1.36 26.51 19.51
CA GLN A 414 -1.27 25.98 20.87
C GLN A 414 0.06 25.25 21.00
N VAL A 415 0.89 25.64 21.97
CA VAL A 415 2.13 24.94 22.29
C VAL A 415 1.94 24.16 23.58
N ILE A 416 2.41 22.92 23.61
CA ILE A 416 2.39 22.04 24.78
C ILE A 416 3.79 21.43 24.93
N GLN A 417 4.49 21.81 25.99
CA GLN A 417 5.77 21.21 26.36
C GLN A 417 5.52 20.12 27.40
N PHE A 418 5.85 18.88 27.05
CA PHE A 418 5.83 17.74 27.94
C PHE A 418 7.23 17.51 28.53
N THR A 419 7.30 17.28 29.84
CA THR A 419 8.53 16.94 30.53
C THR A 419 8.33 15.68 31.37
N SER A 420 9.15 14.67 31.10
CA SER A 420 9.21 13.42 31.86
C SER A 420 10.54 13.36 32.60
N ILE A 421 10.50 12.98 33.89
CA ILE A 421 11.71 12.66 34.65
C ILE A 421 12.14 11.19 34.52
N GLY A 422 11.38 10.39 33.76
CA GLY A 422 11.56 8.94 33.64
C GLY A 422 10.97 8.16 34.81
N GLY A 423 10.94 6.82 34.67
CA GLY A 423 10.46 5.91 35.72
C GLY A 423 8.94 5.80 35.87
N GLY A 424 8.15 6.45 35.00
CA GLY A 424 6.70 6.25 34.91
C GLY A 424 6.30 4.99 34.13
N ALA A 425 4.99 4.71 34.08
CA ALA A 425 4.46 3.71 33.15
C ALA A 425 4.54 4.24 31.71
N ARG A 426 4.85 3.35 30.76
CA ARG A 426 5.05 3.72 29.35
C ARG A 426 3.83 4.38 28.69
N GLY A 427 2.62 3.98 29.05
CA GLY A 427 1.37 4.49 28.47
C GLY A 427 0.80 5.68 29.22
N GLU A 428 1.38 6.87 29.03
CA GLU A 428 0.80 8.13 29.51
C GLU A 428 0.03 8.84 28.39
N ASN A 429 -1.27 9.13 28.61
CA ASN A 429 -2.14 9.72 27.59
C ASN A 429 -2.57 11.14 27.95
N TRP A 430 -2.28 12.07 27.05
CA TRP A 430 -2.76 13.45 27.05
C TRP A 430 -3.67 13.69 25.86
N ARG A 431 -4.58 14.65 25.98
CA ARG A 431 -5.51 15.01 24.91
C ARG A 431 -5.67 16.50 24.79
N PHE A 432 -5.76 16.97 23.56
CA PHE A 432 -6.18 18.32 23.24
C PHE A 432 -7.61 18.24 22.70
N VAL A 433 -8.54 18.89 23.41
CA VAL A 433 -9.99 18.73 23.21
C VAL A 433 -10.69 20.09 23.11
N TYR A 434 -11.89 20.12 22.55
CA TYR A 434 -12.73 21.32 22.44
C TYR A 434 -14.03 21.20 23.26
N GLY A 435 -14.35 22.25 24.00
CA GLY A 435 -15.59 22.33 24.79
C GLY A 435 -15.56 21.45 26.03
N SER A 436 -16.65 21.49 26.80
CA SER A 436 -16.83 20.69 28.02
C SER A 436 -17.82 19.54 27.91
N ALA A 437 -18.54 19.47 26.79
CA ALA A 437 -19.52 18.46 26.48
C ALA A 437 -19.53 18.16 24.98
N ALA A 438 -20.12 17.02 24.60
CA ALA A 438 -20.25 16.63 23.21
C ALA A 438 -20.95 17.72 22.38
N THR A 439 -20.40 18.02 21.21
CA THR A 439 -20.98 18.99 20.28
C THR A 439 -22.15 18.33 19.55
N LEU A 440 -23.30 19.01 19.46
CA LEU A 440 -24.41 18.51 18.66
C LEU A 440 -24.01 18.50 17.19
N LEU A 441 -24.29 17.40 16.48
CA LEU A 441 -23.93 17.25 15.09
C LEU A 441 -24.59 18.33 14.20
N SER A 442 -25.83 18.68 14.52
CA SER A 442 -26.58 19.76 13.87
C SER A 442 -25.94 21.14 14.05
N ALA A 443 -25.22 21.38 15.16
CA ALA A 443 -24.51 22.64 15.37
C ALA A 443 -23.28 22.77 14.46
N LEU A 444 -22.75 21.64 13.96
CA LEU A 444 -21.69 21.60 12.95
C LEU A 444 -22.24 21.64 11.51
N GLY A 445 -23.57 21.61 11.33
CA GLY A 445 -24.20 21.51 10.01
C GLY A 445 -24.00 20.16 9.31
N LEU A 446 -23.61 19.12 10.06
CA LEU A 446 -23.49 17.74 9.58
C LEU A 446 -24.82 17.00 9.78
N VAL A 447 -25.20 16.20 8.78
CA VAL A 447 -26.39 15.33 8.81
C VAL A 447 -26.04 13.94 8.27
N GLU A 448 -26.89 12.95 8.53
CA GLU A 448 -26.73 11.60 7.99
C GLU A 448 -26.66 11.62 6.45
N GLY A 449 -25.70 10.88 5.89
CA GLY A 449 -25.37 10.89 4.47
C GLY A 449 -24.24 11.85 4.08
N ASP A 450 -23.89 12.82 4.93
CA ASP A 450 -22.72 13.67 4.67
C ASP A 450 -21.42 12.85 4.79
N TRP A 451 -20.47 13.13 3.91
CA TRP A 451 -19.07 12.75 4.09
C TRP A 451 -18.30 13.93 4.69
N PHE A 452 -17.40 13.65 5.62
CA PHE A 452 -16.54 14.67 6.21
C PHE A 452 -15.12 14.17 6.44
N GLU A 453 -14.19 15.11 6.57
CA GLU A 453 -12.81 14.88 6.94
C GLU A 453 -12.40 15.81 8.09
N MET A 454 -11.29 15.45 8.74
CA MET A 454 -10.65 16.26 9.77
C MET A 454 -9.19 16.48 9.40
N LEU A 455 -8.71 17.70 9.57
CA LEU A 455 -7.29 18.04 9.41
C LEU A 455 -6.78 18.80 10.61
N MET A 456 -5.51 18.58 10.95
CA MET A 456 -4.82 19.35 11.99
C MET A 456 -3.33 19.44 11.66
N TYR A 457 -2.79 20.65 11.64
CA TYR A 457 -1.37 20.87 11.40
C TYR A 457 -0.61 20.80 12.73
N LEU A 458 0.37 19.90 12.79
CA LEU A 458 1.18 19.68 14.00
C LEU A 458 2.66 19.89 13.71
N GLU A 459 3.39 20.34 14.73
CA GLU A 459 4.85 20.35 14.79
C GLU A 459 5.28 19.65 16.07
N PHE A 460 6.20 18.71 16.01
CA PHE A 460 6.80 18.10 17.20
C PHE A 460 8.32 18.16 17.14
N SER A 461 8.93 18.46 18.29
CA SER A 461 10.38 18.46 18.45
C SER A 461 10.96 17.04 18.39
N ALA A 462 12.26 16.93 18.12
CA ALA A 462 13.02 15.73 18.44
C ALA A 462 12.83 15.35 19.93
N SER A 463 12.38 14.13 20.21
CA SER A 463 12.21 13.65 21.60
C SER A 463 12.04 12.13 21.67
N PRO A 464 12.59 11.44 22.69
CA PRO A 464 12.29 10.04 22.97
C PRO A 464 10.90 9.82 23.58
N LEU A 465 10.17 10.91 23.88
CA LEU A 465 8.87 10.85 24.55
C LEU A 465 7.74 10.41 23.62
N TRP A 466 7.88 10.55 22.30
CA TRP A 466 6.76 10.32 21.37
C TRP A 466 6.45 8.85 21.19
N ASN A 467 5.26 8.44 21.64
CA ASN A 467 4.82 7.05 21.56
C ASN A 467 3.69 6.85 20.54
N SER A 468 2.68 7.73 20.53
CA SER A 468 1.61 7.74 19.51
C SER A 468 0.98 9.14 19.47
N ILE A 469 0.59 9.61 18.28
CA ILE A 469 -0.15 10.87 18.13
C ILE A 469 -1.26 10.63 17.12
N SER A 470 -2.51 10.81 17.53
CA SER A 470 -3.66 10.49 16.67
C SER A 470 -4.76 11.55 16.68
N LEU A 471 -5.20 11.91 15.48
CA LEU A 471 -6.39 12.72 15.23
C LEU A 471 -7.58 11.77 15.09
N GLN A 472 -8.64 11.95 15.87
CA GLN A 472 -9.77 11.03 15.92
C GLN A 472 -11.12 11.73 15.80
N ALA A 473 -12.03 11.11 15.08
CA ALA A 473 -13.45 11.43 15.09
C ALA A 473 -14.20 10.31 15.81
N GLU A 474 -14.93 10.67 16.86
CA GLU A 474 -15.91 9.77 17.46
C GLU A 474 -17.30 10.43 17.44
N LEU A 475 -18.25 9.78 16.75
CA LEU A 475 -19.65 10.23 16.69
C LEU A 475 -20.55 9.24 17.41
N TYR A 476 -21.49 9.79 18.15
CA TYR A 476 -22.36 9.08 19.07
C TYR A 476 -23.81 9.28 18.69
N GLN A 477 -24.62 8.27 18.99
CA GLN A 477 -26.06 8.39 19.14
C GLN A 477 -26.36 8.40 20.64
N SER A 478 -26.72 9.56 21.17
CA SER A 478 -26.80 9.82 22.60
C SER A 478 -25.48 9.47 23.30
N THR A 479 -25.40 8.33 23.99
CA THR A 479 -24.21 7.84 24.70
C THR A 479 -23.55 6.64 24.03
N THR A 480 -24.08 6.15 22.92
CA THR A 480 -23.55 4.99 22.20
C THR A 480 -22.61 5.43 21.09
N LEU A 481 -21.36 4.96 21.12
CA LEU A 481 -20.40 5.16 20.02
C LEU A 481 -20.94 4.45 18.76
N ARG A 482 -21.02 5.18 17.65
CA ARG A 482 -21.46 4.65 16.35
C ARG A 482 -20.41 4.76 15.28
N ILE A 483 -19.59 5.81 15.33
CA ILE A 483 -18.50 6.02 14.38
C ILE A 483 -17.21 6.26 15.13
N SER A 484 -16.14 5.58 14.72
CA SER A 484 -14.78 5.80 15.19
C SER A 484 -13.83 5.73 14.02
N SER A 485 -13.30 6.89 13.64
CA SER A 485 -12.29 7.03 12.59
C SER A 485 -11.08 7.78 13.14
N GLY A 486 -9.90 7.53 12.56
CA GLY A 486 -8.68 8.16 13.02
C GLY A 486 -7.51 8.10 12.05
N THR A 487 -6.53 8.95 12.29
CA THR A 487 -5.27 9.03 11.54
C THR A 487 -4.14 9.47 12.48
N GLY A 488 -2.92 9.60 11.95
CA GLY A 488 -1.75 10.10 12.66
C GLY A 488 -0.60 9.10 12.75
N PHE A 489 0.26 9.29 13.73
CA PHE A 489 1.32 8.36 14.08
C PHE A 489 0.79 7.33 15.08
N ILE A 490 -0.16 6.48 14.64
CA ILE A 490 -0.75 5.46 15.51
C ILE A 490 0.24 4.31 15.65
N ASN A 491 0.79 4.16 16.86
CA ASN A 491 1.72 3.10 17.18
C ASN A 491 1.03 1.94 17.90
N PRO A 492 0.75 0.81 17.23
CA PRO A 492 0.19 -0.37 17.88
C PRO A 492 1.22 -1.15 18.73
N ASP A 493 2.50 -0.80 18.66
CA ASP A 493 3.59 -1.35 19.48
C ASP A 493 3.97 -0.39 20.63
N ASP A 494 3.09 0.54 20.98
CA ASP A 494 3.31 1.58 21.99
C ASP A 494 3.64 1.04 23.39
N GLY A 495 3.35 -0.23 23.67
CA GLY A 495 3.74 -0.94 24.88
C GLY A 495 5.21 -1.36 24.93
N THR A 496 5.91 -1.40 23.81
CA THR A 496 7.30 -1.92 23.73
C THR A 496 8.24 -1.07 22.90
N GLN A 497 7.74 -0.17 22.04
CA GLN A 497 8.56 0.55 21.06
C GLN A 497 8.10 1.99 20.86
N ASP A 498 9.05 2.91 20.73
CA ASP A 498 8.79 4.35 20.53
C ASP A 498 8.63 4.68 19.04
N LEU A 499 8.05 5.84 18.74
CA LEU A 499 8.02 6.33 17.37
C LEU A 499 9.44 6.74 16.91
N PRO A 500 9.84 6.42 15.67
CA PRO A 500 11.13 6.82 15.11
C PRO A 500 11.14 8.30 14.67
N LEU A 501 10.84 9.21 15.58
CA LEU A 501 10.73 10.67 15.37
C LEU A 501 11.89 11.44 16.01
N SER A 502 13.11 10.89 15.92
CA SER A 502 14.33 11.47 16.50
C SER A 502 14.66 12.86 16.00
N ASP A 503 14.15 13.25 14.82
CA ASP A 503 14.46 14.54 14.17
C ASP A 503 13.30 15.54 14.31
N GLY A 504 12.23 15.17 15.02
CA GLY A 504 10.96 15.88 15.00
C GLY A 504 10.19 15.68 13.69
N TRP A 505 9.07 16.37 13.54
CA TRP A 505 8.27 16.38 12.31
C TRP A 505 7.30 17.57 12.31
N SER A 506 6.91 17.99 11.11
CA SER A 506 5.94 19.04 10.89
C SER A 506 5.09 18.69 9.67
N GLY A 507 3.77 18.80 9.78
CA GLY A 507 2.89 18.46 8.67
C GLY A 507 1.42 18.38 9.08
N TRP A 508 0.59 17.94 8.15
CA TRP A 508 -0.84 17.76 8.36
C TRP A 508 -1.16 16.33 8.76
N LEU A 509 -1.95 16.18 9.82
CA LEU A 509 -2.72 14.96 10.01
C LEU A 509 -4.04 15.11 9.26
N ARG A 510 -4.31 14.23 8.30
CA ARG A 510 -5.62 14.14 7.61
C ARG A 510 -6.31 12.82 7.95
N MET A 511 -7.49 12.92 8.53
CA MET A 511 -8.41 11.79 8.65
C MET A 511 -9.07 11.56 7.29
N MET A 512 -9.12 10.32 6.86
CA MET A 512 -9.74 9.96 5.58
C MET A 512 -11.25 10.21 5.60
N PRO A 513 -11.89 10.41 4.42
CA PRO A 513 -13.33 10.64 4.33
C PRO A 513 -14.14 9.65 5.16
N THR A 514 -15.00 10.18 6.03
CA THR A 514 -15.85 9.40 6.94
C THR A 514 -17.30 9.75 6.69
N LEU A 515 -18.13 8.72 6.46
CA LEU A 515 -19.57 8.86 6.27
C LEU A 515 -20.27 9.04 7.61
N VAL A 516 -21.12 10.07 7.72
CA VAL A 516 -22.07 10.23 8.81
C VAL A 516 -23.22 9.24 8.59
N GLN A 517 -23.37 8.28 9.49
CA GLN A 517 -24.36 7.20 9.40
C GLN A 517 -24.79 6.70 10.78
N GLY A 518 -25.90 5.96 10.81
CA GLY A 518 -26.34 5.24 12.01
C GLY A 518 -27.05 6.12 13.03
N GLY A 519 -27.72 7.19 12.57
CA GLY A 519 -28.51 8.10 13.42
C GLY A 519 -27.70 8.81 14.50
N VAL A 520 -26.43 9.12 14.23
CA VAL A 520 -25.57 9.90 15.13
C VAL A 520 -26.11 11.32 15.34
N ASP A 521 -26.04 11.81 16.59
CA ASP A 521 -26.52 13.14 16.99
C ASP A 521 -25.42 14.01 17.62
N ARG A 522 -24.25 13.43 17.93
CA ARG A 522 -23.18 14.08 18.71
C ARG A 522 -21.79 13.78 18.15
N PHE A 523 -20.92 14.78 18.19
CA PHE A 523 -19.48 14.69 17.92
C PHE A 523 -18.70 14.90 19.23
N ARG A 524 -17.84 13.95 19.60
CA ARG A 524 -17.01 13.99 20.82
C ARG A 524 -15.69 14.78 20.69
N LEU A 525 -15.80 16.03 20.22
CA LEU A 525 -14.68 16.97 20.25
C LEU A 525 -14.21 17.27 21.69
N ASP A 526 -15.05 17.03 22.70
CA ASP A 526 -14.76 17.26 24.11
C ASP A 526 -13.89 16.20 24.77
N SER A 527 -13.67 15.07 24.10
CA SER A 527 -12.89 13.97 24.68
C SER A 527 -11.66 13.55 23.91
N ARG A 528 -11.66 13.52 22.56
CA ARG A 528 -10.61 12.81 21.80
C ARG A 528 -10.18 13.36 20.43
N PRO A 529 -10.42 14.63 20.03
CA PRO A 529 -10.02 15.05 18.68
C PRO A 529 -8.52 14.92 18.45
N LEU A 530 -7.66 15.18 19.44
CA LEU A 530 -6.24 14.83 19.37
C LEU A 530 -5.81 14.06 20.63
N SER A 531 -5.32 12.84 20.45
CA SER A 531 -4.75 11.98 21.49
C SER A 531 -3.22 11.90 21.33
N ILE A 532 -2.51 12.05 22.45
CA ILE A 532 -1.05 12.15 22.53
C ILE A 532 -0.58 11.14 23.57
N ASP A 533 0.01 10.05 23.13
CA ASP A 533 0.60 9.04 23.99
C ASP A 533 2.10 9.28 24.12
N ILE A 534 2.56 9.30 25.37
CA ILE A 534 3.91 9.69 25.77
C ILE A 534 4.56 8.53 26.50
N ASN A 535 5.78 8.19 26.10
CA ASN A 535 6.63 7.25 26.83
C ASN A 535 7.18 7.91 28.10
N ALA A 536 6.47 7.73 29.22
CA ALA A 536 6.91 8.28 30.51
C ALA A 536 8.03 7.47 31.18
N THR A 537 8.48 6.36 30.60
CA THR A 537 9.64 5.62 31.12
C THR A 537 10.95 6.36 30.80
N ALA A 538 10.99 7.05 29.65
CA ALA A 538 12.14 7.82 29.23
C ALA A 538 12.14 9.21 29.89
N PRO A 539 13.28 9.69 30.40
CA PRO A 539 13.45 11.09 30.77
C PRO A 539 13.59 11.94 29.50
N GLY A 540 13.06 13.16 29.52
CA GLY A 540 13.22 14.08 28.39
C GLY A 540 12.19 15.20 28.35
N THR A 541 12.28 15.99 27.30
CA THR A 541 11.30 17.02 26.96
C THR A 541 10.87 16.87 25.51
N GLY A 542 9.58 17.03 25.25
CA GLY A 542 8.99 17.04 23.92
C GLY A 542 8.05 18.22 23.78
N VAL A 543 8.16 18.97 22.69
CA VAL A 543 7.27 20.10 22.41
C VAL A 543 6.36 19.73 21.25
N LEU A 544 5.05 19.83 21.48
CA LEU A 544 4.01 19.71 20.45
C LEU A 544 3.40 21.09 20.20
N LYS A 545 3.33 21.51 18.94
CA LYS A 545 2.55 22.67 18.51
C LYS A 545 1.37 22.19 17.66
N ILE A 546 0.20 22.75 17.93
CA ILE A 546 -1.06 22.40 17.29
C ILE A 546 -1.60 23.66 16.63
N SER A 547 -2.12 23.51 15.42
CA SER A 547 -2.67 24.63 14.68
C SER A 547 -3.63 24.22 13.55
N LYS A 548 -4.38 25.20 13.04
CA LYS A 548 -5.35 25.06 11.92
C LYS A 548 -6.22 23.81 12.04
N PRO A 549 -6.98 23.63 13.12
CA PRO A 549 -7.91 22.52 13.17
C PRO A 549 -9.03 22.75 12.15
N ILE A 550 -9.32 21.73 11.35
CA ILE A 550 -10.34 21.76 10.29
C ILE A 550 -11.26 20.56 10.48
N ILE A 551 -12.57 20.81 10.46
CA ILE A 551 -13.57 19.80 10.09
C ILE A 551 -14.25 20.34 8.84
N ARG A 552 -14.43 19.51 7.81
CA ARG A 552 -15.06 19.94 6.57
C ARG A 552 -15.89 18.81 5.96
N LYS A 553 -17.01 19.16 5.32
CA LYS A 553 -17.69 18.23 4.41
C LYS A 553 -16.80 17.95 3.20
N CYS A 554 -16.73 16.69 2.79
CA CYS A 554 -16.02 16.30 1.59
C CYS A 554 -16.95 15.55 0.63
N THR A 555 -16.50 15.38 -0.60
CA THR A 555 -17.18 14.54 -1.58
C THR A 555 -17.12 13.07 -1.17
N ASP A 556 -18.16 12.32 -1.50
CA ASP A 556 -18.14 10.86 -1.44
C ASP A 556 -16.92 10.30 -2.19
N PRO A 557 -16.04 9.51 -1.54
CA PRO A 557 -14.86 8.97 -2.20
C PRO A 557 -15.18 7.85 -3.20
N ARG A 558 -16.32 7.16 -3.07
CA ARG A 558 -16.61 5.93 -3.82
C ARG A 558 -16.57 6.10 -5.34
N PRO A 559 -17.16 7.15 -5.94
CA PRO A 559 -17.11 7.35 -7.39
C PRO A 559 -15.69 7.48 -7.94
N ALA A 560 -14.77 8.12 -7.20
CA ALA A 560 -13.37 8.25 -7.62
C ALA A 560 -12.66 6.89 -7.74
N TRP A 561 -13.16 5.87 -7.02
CA TRP A 561 -12.65 4.50 -7.01
C TRP A 561 -13.57 3.52 -7.77
N ASN A 562 -14.40 4.03 -8.68
CA ASN A 562 -15.35 3.25 -9.48
C ASN A 562 -16.28 2.36 -8.63
N LEU A 563 -16.76 2.92 -7.52
CA LEU A 563 -17.77 2.31 -6.66
C LEU A 563 -19.01 3.20 -6.63
N ALA A 564 -20.16 2.58 -6.42
CA ALA A 564 -21.43 3.30 -6.35
C ALA A 564 -21.50 4.20 -5.10
N ALA A 565 -22.09 5.38 -5.29
CA ALA A 565 -22.54 6.25 -4.20
C ALA A 565 -23.75 5.65 -3.46
#